data_AF-H2CCE6-F1
#
_entry.id   AF-H2CCE6-F1
#
_cell.length_a   1.000
_cell.length_b   1.000
_cell.length_c   1.000
_cell.angle_alpha   90.00
_cell.angle_beta   90.00
_cell.angle_gamma   90.00
#
_symmetry.space_group_name_H-M   'P 1'
#
loop_
_entity.id
_entity.type
_entity.pdbx_description
1 polymer ?
#
loop_
_entity_poly.entity_id
_entity_poly.type
_entity_poly.pdbx_seq_one_letter_code
_entity_poly.pdbx_strand_id
1 'polypeptide(L)'
;MDNITRFKEHFSFLVKTEEDQSILDDLSKTVQSFEKDDSGAVRCELSIVNLDDAMAELICPPPFTGTIAADVPPGFAALAKSHNGIYYEDLGGGVIGFLGLRDDGTIESGNWEWEAVEEGDNEEYLEQLEEADIAASSIVCPLQFGQNWILYDPLKKATTGEPALLFLSHGDCELVPIPESDGLTLSQVLLRILAQRILDRNYFEAVYS
;
A
#
# COMPACT_ATOMS: atom_id res chain seq x y z
N MET A 1 -29.19 1.79 1.08
CA MET A 1 -28.09 0.82 1.10
C MET A 1 -27.29 1.12 2.36
N ASP A 2 -27.02 0.12 3.21
CA ASP A 2 -26.21 0.32 4.42
C ASP A 2 -24.73 0.55 4.08
N ASN A 3 -23.95 0.99 5.09
CA ASN A 3 -22.53 1.32 4.90
C ASN A 3 -21.70 0.10 4.50
N ILE A 4 -22.02 -1.09 5.04
CA ILE A 4 -21.34 -2.36 4.73
C ILE A 4 -21.46 -2.68 3.23
N THR A 5 -22.68 -2.62 2.71
CA THR A 5 -22.97 -2.92 1.30
C THR A 5 -22.33 -1.89 0.38
N ARG A 6 -22.41 -0.59 0.73
CA ARG A 6 -21.75 0.48 -0.03
C ARG A 6 -20.23 0.29 -0.08
N PHE A 7 -19.61 -0.04 1.06
CA PHE A 7 -18.19 -0.29 1.15
C PHE A 7 -17.76 -1.48 0.28
N LYS A 8 -18.45 -2.62 0.39
CA LYS A 8 -18.16 -3.82 -0.40
C LYS A 8 -18.28 -3.57 -1.91
N GLU A 9 -19.37 -2.95 -2.33
CA GLU A 9 -19.57 -2.64 -3.75
C GLU A 9 -18.48 -1.69 -4.27
N HIS A 10 -18.18 -0.65 -3.50
CA HIS A 10 -17.21 0.37 -3.90
C HIS A 10 -15.78 -0.16 -3.98
N PHE A 11 -15.32 -0.97 -3.01
CA PHE A 11 -13.96 -1.53 -2.97
C PHE A 11 -13.80 -2.87 -3.69
N SER A 12 -14.83 -3.35 -4.40
CA SER A 12 -14.79 -4.61 -5.15
C SER A 12 -13.69 -4.68 -6.22
N PHE A 13 -13.16 -3.54 -6.68
CA PHE A 13 -12.04 -3.49 -7.63
C PHE A 13 -10.72 -4.04 -7.06
N LEU A 14 -10.58 -4.11 -5.73
CA LEU A 14 -9.42 -4.69 -5.05
C LEU A 14 -9.45 -6.24 -5.06
N VAL A 15 -10.59 -6.85 -5.35
CA VAL A 15 -10.81 -8.29 -5.23
C VAL A 15 -10.47 -9.00 -6.55
N LYS A 16 -9.62 -10.04 -6.49
CA LYS A 16 -9.31 -10.93 -7.62
C LYS A 16 -9.63 -12.40 -7.34
N THR A 17 -9.62 -12.78 -6.07
CA THR A 17 -9.80 -14.17 -5.61
C THR A 17 -10.89 -14.27 -4.53
N GLU A 18 -11.30 -15.49 -4.19
CA GLU A 18 -12.23 -15.74 -3.09
C GLU A 18 -11.63 -15.32 -1.72
N GLU A 19 -10.32 -15.45 -1.56
CA GLU A 19 -9.62 -14.96 -0.36
C GLU A 19 -9.75 -13.45 -0.25
N ASP A 20 -9.50 -12.70 -1.33
CA ASP A 20 -9.63 -11.25 -1.34
C ASP A 20 -11.08 -10.82 -1.01
N GLN A 21 -12.07 -11.57 -1.52
CA GLN A 21 -13.48 -11.31 -1.19
C GLN A 21 -13.76 -11.52 0.30
N SER A 22 -13.19 -12.56 0.90
CA SER A 22 -13.31 -12.83 2.34
C SER A 22 -12.68 -11.70 3.17
N ILE A 23 -11.51 -11.20 2.76
CA ILE A 23 -10.85 -10.08 3.43
C ILE A 23 -11.71 -8.81 3.35
N LEU A 24 -12.22 -8.49 2.17
CA LEU A 24 -13.09 -7.32 1.97
C LEU A 24 -14.39 -7.44 2.79
N ASP A 25 -14.96 -8.64 2.86
CA ASP A 25 -16.16 -8.93 3.65
C ASP A 25 -15.90 -8.71 5.15
N ASP A 26 -14.74 -9.10 5.65
CA ASP A 26 -14.39 -8.88 7.05
C ASP A 26 -14.09 -7.41 7.37
N LEU A 27 -13.37 -6.69 6.50
CA LEU A 27 -13.19 -5.25 6.62
C LEU A 27 -14.53 -4.51 6.62
N SER A 28 -15.47 -4.92 5.76
CA SER A 28 -16.77 -4.26 5.66
C SER A 28 -17.58 -4.30 6.98
N LYS A 29 -17.34 -5.31 7.84
CA LYS A 29 -18.02 -5.45 9.13
C LYS A 29 -17.55 -4.43 10.16
N THR A 30 -16.40 -3.77 9.95
CA THR A 30 -15.87 -2.75 10.87
C THR A 30 -16.25 -1.33 10.46
N VAL A 31 -16.91 -1.16 9.30
CA VAL A 31 -17.29 0.15 8.76
C VAL A 31 -18.37 0.80 9.61
N GLN A 32 -18.07 1.98 10.14
CA GLN A 32 -19.00 2.83 10.89
C GLN A 32 -19.69 3.86 9.99
N SER A 33 -18.93 4.48 9.09
CA SER A 33 -19.41 5.49 8.16
C SER A 33 -18.86 5.29 6.75
N PHE A 34 -19.63 5.74 5.75
CA PHE A 34 -19.24 5.70 4.35
C PHE A 34 -19.82 6.93 3.65
N GLU A 35 -18.93 7.76 3.13
CA GLU A 35 -19.27 8.97 2.39
C GLU A 35 -18.57 8.97 1.03
N LYS A 36 -19.31 9.36 0.00
CA LYS A 36 -18.80 9.55 -1.35
C LYS A 36 -19.36 10.85 -1.88
N ASP A 37 -18.48 11.73 -2.34
CA ASP A 37 -18.89 13.00 -2.92
C ASP A 37 -19.05 12.94 -4.45
N ASP A 38 -19.50 14.04 -5.04
CA ASP A 38 -19.74 14.15 -6.49
C ASP A 38 -18.44 14.12 -7.32
N SER A 39 -17.29 14.40 -6.71
CA SER A 39 -15.99 14.26 -7.38
C SER A 39 -15.52 12.81 -7.47
N GLY A 40 -16.18 11.92 -6.72
CA GLY A 40 -15.81 10.52 -6.59
C GLY A 40 -14.83 10.25 -5.45
N ALA A 41 -14.48 11.26 -4.64
CA ALA A 41 -13.73 11.03 -3.42
C ALA A 41 -14.56 10.22 -2.42
N VAL A 42 -13.89 9.37 -1.65
CA VAL A 42 -14.51 8.55 -0.61
C VAL A 42 -13.81 8.77 0.73
N ARG A 43 -14.62 8.81 1.79
CA ARG A 43 -14.17 8.76 3.19
C ARG A 43 -14.94 7.68 3.92
N CYS A 44 -14.23 6.84 4.66
CA CYS A 44 -14.84 5.79 5.47
C CYS A 44 -14.19 5.76 6.86
N GLU A 45 -14.97 5.57 7.90
CA GLU A 45 -14.43 5.26 9.23
C GLU A 45 -14.59 3.76 9.49
N LEU A 46 -13.48 3.11 9.84
CA LEU A 46 -13.44 1.69 10.19
C LEU A 46 -12.95 1.54 11.63
N SER A 47 -13.64 0.75 12.44
CA SER A 47 -13.14 0.39 13.77
C SER A 47 -11.93 -0.52 13.66
N ILE A 48 -10.88 -0.20 14.40
CA ILE A 48 -9.68 -1.03 14.49
C ILE A 48 -9.91 -2.11 15.54
N VAL A 49 -9.78 -3.37 15.14
CA VAL A 49 -9.96 -4.51 16.04
C VAL A 49 -8.89 -4.49 17.13
N ASN A 50 -9.28 -4.87 18.35
CA ASN A 50 -8.42 -4.91 19.54
C ASN A 50 -7.91 -3.54 20.05
N LEU A 51 -8.39 -2.42 19.49
CA LEU A 51 -8.12 -1.08 20.00
C LEU A 51 -9.42 -0.34 20.30
N ASP A 52 -9.71 -0.19 21.59
CA ASP A 52 -10.94 0.47 22.06
C ASP A 52 -11.01 1.92 21.53
N ASP A 53 -12.16 2.27 20.95
CA ASP A 53 -12.49 3.59 20.39
C ASP A 53 -11.55 4.10 19.26
N ALA A 54 -10.62 3.27 18.78
CA ALA A 54 -9.73 3.64 17.68
C ALA A 54 -10.40 3.42 16.32
N MET A 55 -10.24 4.41 15.43
CA MET A 55 -10.82 4.41 14.09
C MET A 55 -9.73 4.67 13.05
N ALA A 56 -9.79 3.95 11.94
CA ALA A 56 -9.09 4.30 10.72
C ALA A 56 -10.01 5.17 9.86
N GLU A 57 -9.68 6.45 9.69
CA GLU A 57 -10.33 7.32 8.69
C GLU A 57 -9.67 7.07 7.33
N LEU A 58 -10.24 6.14 6.56
CA LEU A 58 -9.76 5.83 5.22
C LEU A 58 -10.13 6.96 4.26
N ILE A 59 -9.11 7.60 3.71
CA ILE A 59 -9.19 8.70 2.75
C ILE A 59 -8.88 8.14 1.36
N CYS A 60 -9.82 8.34 0.43
CA CYS A 60 -9.71 7.89 -0.95
C CYS A 60 -9.96 9.07 -1.90
N PRO A 61 -8.93 9.83 -2.31
CA PRO A 61 -9.09 10.94 -3.25
C PRO A 61 -9.70 10.49 -4.59
N PRO A 62 -10.24 11.41 -5.41
CA PRO A 62 -10.79 11.07 -6.72
C PRO A 62 -9.79 10.31 -7.60
N PRO A 63 -10.27 9.55 -8.61
CA PRO A 63 -9.42 8.95 -9.62
C PRO A 63 -8.42 9.91 -10.25
N PHE A 64 -7.21 9.44 -10.51
CA PHE A 64 -6.23 10.17 -11.31
C PHE A 64 -6.68 10.22 -12.78
N THR A 65 -6.74 11.43 -13.33
CA THR A 65 -7.19 11.68 -14.72
C THR A 65 -6.09 12.25 -15.62
N GLY A 66 -4.89 12.49 -15.05
CA GLY A 66 -3.74 13.00 -15.78
C GLY A 66 -3.04 11.95 -16.65
N THR A 67 -1.89 12.35 -17.20
CA THR A 67 -0.99 11.44 -17.90
C THR A 67 -0.12 10.72 -16.88
N ILE A 68 -0.08 9.38 -16.95
CA ILE A 68 0.74 8.55 -16.06
C ILE A 68 2.13 8.40 -16.69
N ALA A 69 3.18 8.56 -15.89
CA ALA A 69 4.56 8.37 -16.35
C ALA A 69 4.81 6.91 -16.79
N ALA A 70 5.70 6.72 -17.77
CA ALA A 70 5.86 5.43 -18.46
C ALA A 70 6.48 4.33 -17.58
N ASP A 71 7.17 4.72 -16.52
CA ASP A 71 7.86 3.89 -15.54
C ASP A 71 6.95 3.44 -14.37
N VAL A 72 5.75 4.01 -14.24
CA VAL A 72 4.78 3.58 -13.23
C VAL A 72 4.27 2.16 -13.53
N PRO A 73 4.38 1.22 -12.57
CA PRO A 73 3.89 -0.14 -12.77
C PRO A 73 2.38 -0.19 -13.07
N PRO A 74 1.92 -1.08 -13.96
CA PRO A 74 0.51 -1.16 -14.35
C PRO A 74 -0.47 -1.35 -13.18
N GLY A 75 -0.11 -2.13 -12.16
CA GLY A 75 -0.92 -2.33 -10.96
C GLY A 75 -1.11 -1.05 -10.14
N PHE A 76 -0.04 -0.25 -10.00
CA PHE A 76 -0.10 1.07 -9.37
C PHE A 76 -1.00 2.02 -10.17
N ALA A 77 -0.80 2.08 -11.48
CA ALA A 77 -1.61 2.89 -12.38
C ALA A 77 -3.10 2.50 -12.36
N ALA A 78 -3.41 1.21 -12.23
CA ALA A 78 -4.79 0.72 -12.13
C ALA A 78 -5.47 1.15 -10.82
N LEU A 79 -4.73 1.14 -9.70
CA LEU A 79 -5.21 1.68 -8.42
C LEU A 79 -5.47 3.17 -8.52
N ALA A 80 -4.51 3.95 -9.04
CA ALA A 80 -4.62 5.40 -9.18
C ALA A 80 -5.85 5.82 -10.02
N LYS A 81 -6.22 5.03 -11.04
CA LYS A 81 -7.42 5.24 -11.86
C LYS A 81 -8.73 4.87 -11.16
N SER A 82 -8.67 4.14 -10.05
CA SER A 82 -9.84 3.85 -9.21
C SER A 82 -9.96 4.91 -8.11
N HIS A 83 -8.85 5.23 -7.45
CA HIS A 83 -8.68 6.34 -6.52
C HIS A 83 -7.22 6.78 -6.50
N ASN A 84 -6.95 8.08 -6.53
CA ASN A 84 -5.58 8.59 -6.45
C ASN A 84 -5.09 8.65 -4.98
N GLY A 85 -5.14 7.50 -4.32
CA GLY A 85 -4.84 7.33 -2.90
C GLY A 85 -5.90 6.47 -2.22
N ILE A 86 -5.47 5.57 -1.34
CA ILE A 86 -6.32 4.78 -0.43
C ILE A 86 -5.47 4.57 0.82
N TYR A 87 -5.67 5.44 1.82
CA TYR A 87 -4.79 5.50 2.98
C TYR A 87 -5.48 6.05 4.22
N TYR A 88 -4.89 5.85 5.40
CA TYR A 88 -5.30 6.50 6.65
C TYR A 88 -4.08 6.82 7.52
N GLU A 89 -4.25 7.69 8.50
CA GLU A 89 -3.19 8.03 9.48
C GLU A 89 -3.21 7.06 10.67
N ASP A 90 -2.08 6.42 10.95
CA ASP A 90 -1.92 5.34 11.93
C ASP A 90 -1.73 5.85 13.36
N LEU A 91 -2.74 6.52 13.93
CA LEU A 91 -2.75 6.96 15.34
C LEU A 91 -1.48 7.77 15.74
N GLY A 92 -0.93 8.56 14.81
CA GLY A 92 0.30 9.33 14.99
C GLY A 92 1.59 8.62 14.57
N GLY A 93 1.49 7.39 14.07
CA GLY A 93 2.59 6.58 13.56
C GLY A 93 2.90 6.77 12.08
N GLY A 94 2.32 7.75 11.38
CA GLY A 94 2.51 7.94 9.94
C GLY A 94 1.31 7.46 9.13
N VAL A 95 1.51 7.18 7.84
CA VAL A 95 0.41 6.81 6.92
C VAL A 95 0.45 5.31 6.64
N ILE A 96 -0.71 4.68 6.57
CA ILE A 96 -0.86 3.31 6.06
C ILE A 96 -1.61 3.36 4.75
N GLY A 97 -1.03 2.77 3.71
CA GLY A 97 -1.67 2.54 2.43
C GLY A 97 -0.95 3.20 1.26
N PHE A 98 -1.72 3.45 0.21
CA PHE A 98 -1.28 3.93 -1.09
C PHE A 98 -1.56 5.42 -1.22
N LEU A 99 -0.58 6.24 -1.58
CA LEU A 99 -0.74 7.71 -1.67
C LEU A 99 -1.13 8.22 -3.06
N GLY A 100 -1.05 7.38 -4.09
CA GLY A 100 -1.40 7.77 -5.46
C GLY A 100 -0.26 8.35 -6.28
N LEU A 101 -0.64 9.11 -7.31
CA LEU A 101 0.25 9.77 -8.25
C LEU A 101 0.25 11.28 -8.01
N ARG A 102 1.40 11.89 -8.26
CA ARG A 102 1.59 13.34 -8.32
C ARG A 102 1.02 13.91 -9.62
N ASP A 103 0.93 15.23 -9.70
CA ASP A 103 0.42 15.94 -10.88
C ASP A 103 1.23 15.66 -12.16
N ASP A 104 2.50 15.30 -12.03
CA ASP A 104 3.37 14.91 -13.15
C ASP A 104 3.23 13.44 -13.56
N GLY A 105 2.36 12.68 -12.88
CA GLY A 105 2.09 11.28 -13.17
C GLY A 105 3.08 10.29 -12.57
N THR A 106 4.00 10.74 -11.70
CA THR A 106 4.93 9.89 -10.94
C THR A 106 4.33 9.43 -9.61
N ILE A 107 4.91 8.40 -8.99
CA ILE A 107 4.45 7.85 -7.70
C ILE A 107 4.69 8.84 -6.56
N GLU A 108 3.67 9.06 -5.71
CA GLU A 108 3.82 9.77 -4.45
C GLU A 108 4.35 8.82 -3.36
N SER A 109 5.64 8.92 -3.06
CA SER A 109 6.32 8.07 -2.06
C SER A 109 6.21 8.61 -0.63
N GLY A 110 5.49 9.71 -0.39
CA GLY A 110 5.29 10.24 0.97
C GLY A 110 6.59 10.68 1.62
N ASN A 111 6.85 10.21 2.85
CA ASN A 111 8.05 10.52 3.62
C ASN A 111 9.20 9.52 3.38
N TRP A 112 9.11 8.69 2.33
CA TRP A 112 10.18 7.77 1.98
C TRP A 112 11.43 8.52 1.51
N GLU A 113 12.58 8.18 2.10
CA GLU A 113 13.90 8.68 1.73
C GLU A 113 14.83 7.47 1.53
N TRP A 114 15.47 7.37 0.37
CA TRP A 114 16.26 6.19 -0.01
C TRP A 114 17.51 6.03 0.86
N GLU A 115 17.99 7.12 1.45
CA GLU A 115 19.10 7.17 2.39
C GLU A 115 18.86 6.27 3.62
N ALA A 116 17.60 5.97 3.97
CA ALA A 116 17.28 5.00 5.03
C ALA A 116 17.89 3.62 4.76
N VAL A 117 18.05 3.22 3.49
CA VAL A 117 18.70 1.95 3.13
C VAL A 117 20.18 1.93 3.53
N GLU A 118 20.86 3.08 3.52
CA GLU A 118 22.27 3.18 3.92
C GLU A 118 22.47 3.09 5.45
N GLU A 119 21.41 3.27 6.23
CA GLU A 119 21.48 3.21 7.70
C GLU A 119 21.41 1.79 8.26
N GLY A 120 20.88 0.83 7.48
CA GLY A 120 20.75 -0.59 7.86
C GLY A 120 21.89 -1.48 7.35
N ASP A 121 21.86 -2.76 7.70
CA ASP A 121 22.82 -3.78 7.24
C ASP A 121 22.49 -4.28 5.82
N ASN A 122 22.55 -3.36 4.84
CA ASN A 122 22.16 -3.59 3.44
C ASN A 122 23.34 -3.53 2.46
N GLU A 123 24.58 -3.64 2.94
CA GLU A 123 25.80 -3.49 2.10
C GLU A 123 25.76 -4.41 0.87
N GLU A 124 25.39 -5.69 1.05
CA GLU A 124 25.30 -6.66 -0.05
C GLU A 124 24.21 -6.27 -1.08
N TYR A 125 23.09 -5.70 -0.63
CA TYR A 125 22.03 -5.24 -1.53
C TYR A 125 22.47 -4.00 -2.33
N LEU A 126 23.16 -3.06 -1.69
CA LEU A 126 23.70 -1.88 -2.35
C LEU A 126 24.79 -2.24 -3.38
N GLU A 127 25.65 -3.21 -3.07
CA GLU A 127 26.62 -3.76 -4.04
C GLU A 127 25.91 -4.36 -5.26
N GLN A 128 24.81 -5.11 -5.06
CA GLN A 128 24.02 -5.66 -6.18
C GLN A 128 23.39 -4.58 -7.06
N LEU A 129 22.93 -3.47 -6.48
CA LEU A 129 22.43 -2.32 -7.23
C LEU A 129 23.54 -1.68 -8.07
N GLU A 130 24.73 -1.48 -7.47
CA GLU A 130 25.89 -0.92 -8.16
C GLU A 130 26.34 -1.82 -9.33
N GLU A 131 26.44 -3.13 -9.11
CA GLU A 131 26.78 -4.10 -10.17
C GLU A 131 25.77 -4.10 -11.32
N ALA A 132 24.51 -3.80 -11.03
CA ALA A 132 23.43 -3.69 -12.00
C ALA A 132 23.30 -2.31 -12.68
N ASP A 133 24.15 -1.33 -12.32
CA ASP A 133 24.05 0.08 -12.74
C ASP A 133 22.68 0.71 -12.41
N ILE A 134 22.13 0.36 -11.24
CA ILE A 134 20.87 0.87 -10.72
C ILE A 134 21.16 1.81 -9.55
N ALA A 135 20.67 3.04 -9.62
CA ALA A 135 20.80 3.98 -8.51
C ALA A 135 19.90 3.57 -7.34
N ALA A 136 20.42 3.55 -6.10
CA ALA A 136 19.62 3.31 -4.90
C ALA A 136 18.46 4.32 -4.75
N SER A 137 18.66 5.56 -5.21
CA SER A 137 17.62 6.60 -5.27
C SER A 137 16.45 6.29 -6.21
N SER A 138 16.54 5.23 -7.01
CA SER A 138 15.43 4.72 -7.83
C SER A 138 14.48 3.79 -7.08
N ILE A 139 14.79 3.42 -5.83
CA ILE A 139 13.89 2.62 -4.99
C ILE A 139 12.65 3.46 -4.66
N VAL A 140 11.49 2.99 -5.10
CA VAL A 140 10.21 3.67 -4.94
C VAL A 140 9.40 3.01 -3.84
N CYS A 141 8.72 3.80 -3.01
CA CYS A 141 7.77 3.31 -2.02
C CYS A 141 6.33 3.35 -2.55
N PRO A 142 5.78 2.23 -3.04
CA PRO A 142 4.38 2.18 -3.46
C PRO A 142 3.36 2.21 -2.31
N LEU A 143 3.74 1.74 -1.11
CA LEU A 143 2.84 1.66 0.05
C LEU A 143 3.55 2.08 1.32
N GLN A 144 2.95 3.03 2.04
CA GLN A 144 3.34 3.41 3.38
C GLN A 144 2.78 2.40 4.39
N PHE A 145 3.52 2.14 5.47
CA PHE A 145 3.11 1.23 6.54
C PHE A 145 3.43 1.83 7.93
N GLY A 146 2.74 2.93 8.26
CA GLY A 146 3.03 3.69 9.46
C GLY A 146 4.37 4.39 9.32
N GLN A 147 5.32 4.05 10.18
CA GLN A 147 6.70 4.55 10.09
C GLN A 147 7.56 3.70 9.15
N ASN A 148 7.07 2.52 8.77
CA ASN A 148 7.77 1.57 7.92
C ASN A 148 7.32 1.72 6.46
N TRP A 149 8.05 1.08 5.55
CA TRP A 149 7.79 1.21 4.11
C TRP A 149 7.76 -0.15 3.43
N ILE A 150 6.88 -0.25 2.44
CA ILE A 150 6.91 -1.34 1.46
C ILE A 150 7.39 -0.72 0.15
N LEU A 151 8.47 -1.28 -0.38
CA LEU A 151 9.27 -0.73 -1.46
C LEU A 151 9.20 -1.65 -2.68
N TYR A 152 9.30 -1.07 -3.87
CA TYR A 152 9.58 -1.85 -5.06
C TYR A 152 11.05 -2.25 -5.09
N ASP A 153 11.32 -3.53 -5.34
CA ASP A 153 12.65 -4.04 -5.61
C ASP A 153 13.02 -3.78 -7.09
N PRO A 154 13.96 -2.87 -7.40
CA PRO A 154 14.40 -2.67 -8.78
C PRO A 154 15.20 -3.84 -9.35
N LEU A 155 15.74 -4.74 -8.51
CA LEU A 155 16.54 -5.89 -8.95
C LEU A 155 15.68 -7.11 -9.30
N LYS A 156 14.47 -7.20 -8.75
CA LYS A 156 13.65 -8.42 -8.84
C LYS A 156 12.24 -8.13 -9.33
N LYS A 157 11.70 -9.08 -10.09
CA LYS A 157 10.28 -9.10 -10.49
C LYS A 157 9.52 -10.19 -9.75
N ALA A 158 8.31 -9.84 -9.36
CA ALA A 158 7.30 -10.77 -8.88
C ALA A 158 6.83 -11.69 -10.03
N THR A 159 6.12 -12.78 -9.70
CA THR A 159 5.53 -13.67 -10.71
C THR A 159 4.43 -13.01 -11.54
N THR A 160 3.87 -11.90 -11.05
CA THR A 160 2.97 -11.02 -11.81
C THR A 160 3.65 -10.25 -12.94
N GLY A 161 4.99 -10.20 -12.94
CA GLY A 161 5.81 -9.42 -13.87
C GLY A 161 6.03 -7.96 -13.47
N GLU A 162 5.38 -7.50 -12.40
CA GLU A 162 5.66 -6.21 -11.74
C GLU A 162 6.89 -6.33 -10.81
N PRO A 163 7.48 -5.22 -10.32
CA PRO A 163 8.57 -5.29 -9.37
C PRO A 163 8.16 -6.10 -8.13
N ALA A 164 9.08 -6.91 -7.60
CA ALA A 164 8.88 -7.58 -6.32
C ALA A 164 8.81 -6.53 -5.19
N LEU A 165 8.34 -6.94 -4.01
CA LEU A 165 8.23 -6.04 -2.87
C LEU A 165 9.28 -6.37 -1.80
N LEU A 166 9.84 -5.30 -1.25
CA LEU A 166 10.67 -5.30 -0.04
C LEU A 166 9.90 -4.61 1.07
N PHE A 167 10.23 -4.95 2.30
CA PHE A 167 9.85 -4.24 3.51
C PHE A 167 11.09 -3.59 4.11
N LEU A 168 10.95 -2.36 4.60
CA LEU A 168 11.95 -1.69 5.40
C LEU A 168 11.29 -1.16 6.67
N SER A 169 11.79 -1.59 7.81
CA SER A 169 11.39 -1.07 9.11
C SER A 169 12.21 0.16 9.44
N HIS A 170 11.57 1.22 9.94
CA HIS A 170 12.26 2.40 10.46
C HIS A 170 13.11 2.07 11.71
N GLY A 171 12.85 0.95 12.38
CA GLY A 171 13.57 0.59 13.60
C GLY A 171 15.00 0.11 13.37
N ASP A 172 15.21 -0.70 12.33
CA ASP A 172 16.49 -1.34 12.00
C ASP A 172 17.02 -0.97 10.60
N CYS A 173 16.18 -0.37 9.76
CA CYS A 173 16.50 0.03 8.39
C CYS A 173 16.94 -1.14 7.48
N GLU A 174 16.63 -2.39 7.83
CA GLU A 174 17.00 -3.56 7.04
C GLU A 174 15.96 -3.85 5.94
N LEU A 175 16.44 -4.10 4.72
CA LEU A 175 15.61 -4.51 3.59
C LEU A 175 15.32 -6.00 3.64
N VAL A 176 14.05 -6.34 3.76
CA VAL A 176 13.59 -7.73 3.79
C VAL A 176 12.64 -8.01 2.63
N PRO A 177 12.88 -9.05 1.80
CA PRO A 177 11.94 -9.44 0.76
C PRO A 177 10.58 -9.90 1.31
N ILE A 178 9.51 -9.65 0.57
CA ILE A 178 8.15 -10.12 0.89
C ILE A 178 7.73 -11.20 -0.12
N PRO A 179 8.27 -12.43 -0.06
CA PRO A 179 8.03 -13.46 -1.07
C PRO A 179 6.56 -13.89 -1.20
N GLU A 180 5.78 -13.78 -0.12
CA GLU A 180 4.34 -14.09 -0.15
C GLU A 180 3.54 -13.11 -1.05
N SER A 181 4.14 -11.95 -1.38
CA SER A 181 3.55 -10.99 -2.30
C SER A 181 3.84 -11.29 -3.78
N ASP A 182 4.77 -12.20 -4.11
CA ASP A 182 5.23 -12.42 -5.50
C ASP A 182 4.09 -12.86 -6.44
N GLY A 183 3.03 -13.47 -5.91
CA GLY A 183 1.83 -13.90 -6.66
C GLY A 183 0.69 -12.88 -6.68
N LEU A 184 0.85 -11.73 -6.03
CA LEU A 184 -0.22 -10.77 -5.77
C LEU A 184 -0.03 -9.48 -6.58
N THR A 185 -1.14 -8.92 -7.04
CA THR A 185 -1.15 -7.55 -7.58
C THR A 185 -1.04 -6.53 -6.44
N LEU A 186 -0.60 -5.30 -6.73
CA LEU A 186 -0.52 -4.25 -5.70
C LEU A 186 -1.86 -4.00 -4.99
N SER A 187 -2.99 -4.13 -5.70
CA SER A 187 -4.33 -4.03 -5.11
C SER A 187 -4.60 -5.09 -4.05
N GLN A 188 -4.13 -6.33 -4.28
CA GLN A 188 -4.28 -7.44 -3.34
C GLN A 188 -3.35 -7.30 -2.14
N VAL A 189 -2.15 -6.74 -2.36
CA VAL A 189 -1.22 -6.38 -1.28
C VAL A 189 -1.82 -5.28 -0.41
N LEU A 190 -2.30 -4.19 -1.01
CA LEU A 190 -2.97 -3.09 -0.29
C LEU A 190 -4.14 -3.60 0.56
N LEU A 191 -5.00 -4.47 0.02
CA LEU A 191 -6.11 -5.05 0.76
C LEU A 191 -5.64 -5.84 2.00
N ARG A 192 -4.57 -6.62 1.87
CA ARG A 192 -3.95 -7.37 2.98
C ARG A 192 -3.30 -6.44 3.99
N ILE A 193 -2.65 -5.37 3.57
CA ILE A 193 -2.05 -4.35 4.44
C ILE A 193 -3.12 -3.64 5.28
N LEU A 194 -4.21 -3.21 4.66
CA LEU A 194 -5.34 -2.62 5.38
C LEU A 194 -5.95 -3.62 6.36
N ALA A 195 -6.15 -4.88 5.94
CA ALA A 195 -6.65 -5.93 6.81
C ALA A 195 -5.70 -6.26 7.96
N GLN A 196 -4.40 -6.26 7.73
CA GLN A 196 -3.42 -6.51 8.77
C GLN A 196 -3.50 -5.47 9.88
N ARG A 197 -3.65 -4.20 9.51
CA ARG A 197 -3.68 -3.10 10.47
C ARG A 197 -5.05 -2.89 11.12
N ILE A 198 -6.14 -3.10 10.38
CA ILE A 198 -7.51 -2.87 10.89
C ILE A 198 -8.08 -4.10 11.58
N LEU A 199 -7.78 -5.32 11.09
CA LEU A 199 -8.34 -6.58 11.60
C LEU A 199 -7.36 -7.39 12.46
N ASP A 200 -6.12 -6.92 12.61
CA ASP A 200 -5.05 -7.62 13.35
C ASP A 200 -4.79 -9.04 12.79
N ARG A 201 -4.56 -9.10 11.47
CA ARG A 201 -4.33 -10.37 10.73
C ARG A 201 -3.02 -10.33 9.96
N ASN A 202 -2.09 -11.21 10.31
CA ASN A 202 -0.83 -11.27 9.58
C ASN A 202 -0.99 -12.01 8.23
N TYR A 203 -0.56 -11.36 7.14
CA TYR A 203 -0.49 -11.94 5.80
C TYR A 203 0.93 -12.05 5.25
N PHE A 204 1.88 -11.30 5.83
CA PHE A 204 3.24 -11.17 5.37
C PHE A 204 4.17 -11.26 6.57
N GLU A 205 4.94 -12.34 6.69
CA GLU A 205 5.79 -12.57 7.87
C GLU A 205 6.81 -11.43 8.06
N ALA A 206 7.32 -10.90 6.94
CA ALA A 206 8.28 -9.80 6.93
C ALA A 206 7.70 -8.44 7.35
N VAL A 207 6.39 -8.22 7.24
CA VAL A 207 5.79 -6.89 7.46
C VAL A 207 5.28 -6.79 8.89
N TYR A 208 5.93 -5.96 9.69
CA TYR A 208 5.59 -5.72 11.08
C TYR A 208 5.54 -4.22 11.40
N SER A 209 4.92 -3.87 12.54
CA SER A 209 4.84 -2.49 13.06
C SER A 209 5.58 -2.38 14.38
#